data_AF-A0A938TXU5-F1
#
_entry.id   AF-A0A938TXU5-F1
#
_cell.length_a   1.000
_cell.length_b   1.000
_cell.length_c   1.000
_cell.angle_alpha   90.00
_cell.angle_beta   90.00
_cell.angle_gamma   90.00
#
_symmetry.space_group_name_H-M   'P 1'
#
loop_
_entity.id
_entity.type
_entity.pdbx_description
1 polymer ?
#
loop_
_entity_poly.entity_id
_entity_poly.type
_entity_poly.pdbx_seq_one_letter_code
_entity_poly.pdbx_strand_id
1 'polypeptide(L)' 'MNPFIAMVIGAILGLKRVCPKCKRVQIVSSDKRRDTVPCKFCGTDIPPKR' A
#
# COMPACT_ATOMS: atom_id res chain seq x y z
N MET A 1 37.63 5.65 -1.35
CA MET A 1 36.62 5.71 -2.44
C MET A 1 36.19 4.29 -2.73
N ASN A 2 34.99 3.90 -2.30
CA ASN A 2 34.43 2.56 -2.55
C ASN A 2 33.11 2.71 -3.33
N PRO A 3 33.01 2.27 -4.60
CA PRO A 3 31.90 2.60 -5.47
C PRO A 3 30.92 1.42 -5.57
N PHE A 4 30.02 1.26 -4.59
CA PHE A 4 28.88 0.35 -4.74
C PHE A 4 27.66 0.93 -4.03
N ILE A 5 27.11 2.00 -4.60
CA ILE A 5 25.75 2.45 -4.28
C ILE A 5 24.82 1.45 -4.99
N ALA A 6 24.35 0.44 -4.26
CA ALA A 6 23.29 -0.44 -4.71
C ALA A 6 22.01 0.37 -4.86
N MET A 7 21.69 0.75 -6.09
CA MET A 7 20.49 1.49 -6.43
C MET A 7 19.28 0.53 -6.38
N VAL A 8 18.69 0.34 -5.20
CA VAL A 8 17.41 -0.36 -5.04
C VAL A 8 16.30 0.59 -5.45
N ILE A 9 16.04 0.74 -6.75
CA ILE A 9 14.78 1.34 -7.22
C ILE A 9 13.68 0.30 -7.03
N GLY A 10 13.16 0.21 -5.81
CA GLY A 10 11.87 -0.42 -5.57
C GLY A 10 10.80 0.46 -6.20
N ALA A 11 10.35 0.14 -7.40
CA ALA A 11 9.20 0.82 -8.01
C ALA A 11 7.99 0.65 -7.08
N ILE A 12 7.64 1.70 -6.34
CA ILE A 12 6.46 1.73 -5.46
C ILE A 12 5.23 1.79 -6.38
N LEU A 13 4.83 0.64 -6.91
CA LEU A 13 3.53 0.47 -7.54
C LEU A 13 2.50 0.59 -6.42
N GLY A 14 1.88 1.77 -6.29
CA GLY A 14 0.84 2.03 -5.29
C GLY A 14 -0.54 1.58 -5.78
N LEU A 15 -1.20 0.70 -5.03
CA LEU A 15 -2.59 0.29 -5.24
C LEU A 15 -3.54 1.21 -4.48
N LYS A 16 -4.47 1.85 -5.19
CA LYS A 16 -5.52 2.68 -4.60
C LYS A 16 -6.61 1.80 -3.96
N ARG A 17 -6.80 1.92 -2.65
CA ARG A 17 -7.87 1.28 -1.85
C ARG A 17 -8.79 2.34 -1.25
N VAL A 18 -10.09 2.04 -1.18
CA VAL A 18 -11.10 2.90 -0.53
C VAL A 18 -11.58 2.19 0.71
N CYS A 19 -11.59 2.88 1.84
CA CYS A 19 -12.10 2.32 3.09
C CYS A 19 -13.64 2.21 3.04
N PRO A 20 -14.23 1.04 3.37
CA PRO A 20 -15.69 0.88 3.36
C PRO A 20 -16.40 1.71 4.44
N LYS A 21 -15.71 2.03 5.55
CA LYS A 21 -16.30 2.75 6.69
C LYS A 21 -16.20 4.26 6.54
N CYS A 22 -14.99 4.80 6.46
CA CYS A 22 -14.77 6.25 6.40
C CYS A 22 -14.74 6.81 4.97
N LYS A 23 -14.85 5.94 3.94
CA LYS A 23 -14.84 6.29 2.51
C LYS A 23 -13.58 7.02 2.03
N ARG A 24 -12.54 7.11 2.86
CA ARG A 24 -11.26 7.72 2.47
C ARG A 24 -10.46 6.78 1.58
N VAL A 25 -9.73 7.41 0.67
CA VAL A 25 -8.79 6.73 -0.22
C VAL A 25 -7.44 6.60 0.48
N GLN A 26 -6.84 5.41 0.41
CA GLN A 26 -5.45 5.19 0.79
C GLN A 26 -4.68 4.48 -0.33
N ILE A 27 -3.41 4.81 -0.46
CA ILE A 27 -2.47 4.09 -1.32
C ILE A 27 -1.81 3.02 -0.45
N VAL A 28 -1.93 1.76 -0.87
CA VAL A 28 -1.22 0.62 -0.28
C VAL A 28 -0.22 0.08 -1.29
N SER A 29 0.81 -0.60 -0.81
CA SER A 29 1.80 -1.22 -1.70
C SER A 29 1.16 -2.36 -2.50
N SER A 30 1.59 -2.54 -3.76
CA SER A 30 1.00 -3.56 -4.65
C SER A 30 1.20 -5.00 -4.18
N ASP A 31 2.21 -5.27 -3.36
CA ASP A 31 2.40 -6.55 -2.65
C ASP A 31 1.17 -6.91 -1.80
N LYS A 32 0.51 -5.90 -1.22
CA LYS A 32 -0.71 -6.09 -0.40
C LYS A 32 -1.99 -6.19 -1.22
N ARG A 33 -1.91 -6.46 -2.53
CA ARG A 33 -3.09 -6.53 -3.40
C ARG A 33 -4.10 -7.59 -2.93
N ARG A 34 -3.61 -8.71 -2.39
CA ARG A 34 -4.45 -9.82 -1.89
C ARG A 34 -4.68 -9.79 -0.39
N ASP A 35 -4.09 -8.80 0.30
CA ASP A 35 -4.19 -8.69 1.75
C ASP A 35 -5.32 -7.76 2.15
N THR A 36 -5.84 -8.05 3.35
CA THR A 36 -6.63 -7.12 4.13
C THR A 36 -5.68 -6.14 4.81
N VAL A 37 -5.95 -4.84 4.63
CA VAL A 37 -5.07 -3.77 5.14
C VAL A 37 -5.87 -2.84 6.05
N PRO A 38 -5.32 -2.43 7.20
CA PRO A 38 -6.02 -1.50 8.07
C PRO A 38 -6.11 -0.11 7.41
N CYS A 39 -7.22 0.57 7.64
CA CYS A 39 -7.40 1.94 7.19
C CYS A 39 -6.51 2.89 7.99
N LYS A 40 -5.67 3.69 7.32
CA LYS A 40 -4.80 4.69 7.96
C LYS A 40 -5.55 5.79 8.71
N PHE A 41 -6.86 5.93 8.49
CA PHE A 41 -7.67 7.02 9.06
C PHE A 41 -8.61 6.58 10.17
N CYS A 42 -9.21 5.39 10.05
CA CYS A 42 -10.22 4.92 11.02
C CYS A 42 -9.91 3.54 11.59
N GLY A 43 -8.77 2.94 11.23
CA GLY A 43 -8.34 1.62 11.70
C GLY A 43 -9.13 0.44 11.13
N THR A 44 -10.22 0.67 10.40
CA THR A 44 -11.06 -0.43 9.87
C THR A 44 -10.34 -1.22 8.79
N ASP A 45 -10.53 -2.53 8.82
CA ASP A 45 -9.99 -3.46 7.82
C ASP A 45 -10.57 -3.21 6.43
N ILE A 46 -9.69 -3.05 5.45
CA ILE A 46 -10.03 -2.87 4.04
C ILE A 46 -9.71 -4.18 3.30
N PRO A 47 -10.73 -4.94 2.86
CA PRO A 47 -10.52 -6.21 2.18
C PRO A 47 -9.87 -6.03 0.79
N PRO A 48 -9.22 -7.07 0.25
CA PRO A 48 -8.72 -7.09 -1.11
C PRO A 48 -9.83 -6.90 -2.15
N LYS A 49 -9.50 -6.20 -3.24
CA LYS A 49 -10.36 -6.17 -4.42
C LYS A 49 -10.25 -7.54 -5.11
N ARG A 50 -11.39 -8.20 -5.37
CA ARG A 50 -11.46 -9.43 -6.18
C ARG A 50 -10.83 -9.21 -7.56
#